data_AF-A0A1F3ILL4-F1
#
_entry.id   AF-A0A1F3ILL4-F1
#
_cell.length_a   1.000
_cell.length_b   1.000
_cell.length_c   1.000
_cell.angle_alpha   90.00
_cell.angle_beta   90.00
_cell.angle_gamma   90.00
#
_symmetry.space_group_name_H-M   'P 1'
#
loop_
_entity.id
_entity.type
_entity.pdbx_description
1 polymer ?
#
loop_
_entity_poly.entity_id
_entity_poly.type
_entity_poly.pdbx_seq_one_letter_code
_entity_poly.pdbx_strand_id
1 'polypeptide(L)'
;MILTNRIVCNKGESRSAFAEKVKSICEKLAINPNWLMVVMLHESGINAQAVNKQKGDHSDACTRSYYRATGLIQFMPTTAMWLGTSTQALYKMNNLQQLDYVYKYFKPYSGRIKSYYDLYMITFWPAAIGKPDNYVIQSSTIPASVVAERNPSLDINRDGKITVGEAKQIMLKAIPVEFLNDVLSDDEKKSSGS
;
A
#
# COMPACT_ATOMS: atom_id res chain seq x y z
N MET A 1 -17.04 -3.28 -6.96
CA MET A 1 -15.74 -2.71 -6.55
C MET A 1 -16.01 -1.54 -5.63
N ILE A 2 -15.42 -1.55 -4.45
CA ILE A 2 -15.65 -0.56 -3.39
C ILE A 2 -14.91 0.76 -3.65
N LEU A 3 -15.17 1.78 -2.82
CA LEU A 3 -14.39 3.03 -2.71
C LEU A 3 -14.29 3.90 -3.98
N THR A 4 -15.14 3.65 -4.98
CA THR A 4 -15.10 4.42 -6.25
C THR A 4 -15.33 5.90 -6.04
N ASN A 5 -16.17 6.28 -5.08
CA ASN A 5 -16.42 7.67 -4.67
C ASN A 5 -15.22 8.37 -4.01
N ARG A 6 -14.23 7.60 -3.49
CA ARG A 6 -13.00 8.12 -2.87
C ARG A 6 -11.86 8.34 -3.87
N ILE A 7 -12.00 7.88 -5.11
CA ILE A 7 -10.98 8.07 -6.15
C ILE A 7 -10.79 9.57 -6.41
N VAL A 8 -9.53 10.01 -6.34
CA VAL A 8 -9.10 11.37 -6.65
C VAL A 8 -8.67 11.45 -8.12
N CYS A 9 -9.22 12.43 -8.84
CA CYS A 9 -8.98 12.66 -10.27
C CYS A 9 -8.39 14.06 -10.49
N ASN A 10 -7.11 14.25 -10.20
CA ASN A 10 -6.47 15.58 -10.26
C ASN A 10 -6.19 16.07 -11.69
N LYS A 11 -6.24 15.18 -12.69
CA LYS A 11 -5.80 15.47 -14.07
C LYS A 11 -6.88 15.10 -15.09
N GLY A 12 -8.15 15.21 -14.71
CA GLY A 12 -9.30 15.02 -15.61
C GLY A 12 -9.67 13.55 -15.88
N GLU A 13 -9.13 12.62 -15.10
CA GLU A 13 -9.43 11.19 -15.24
C GLU A 13 -10.86 10.88 -14.77
N SER A 14 -11.45 9.82 -15.33
CA SER A 14 -12.75 9.32 -14.85
C SER A 14 -12.56 8.26 -13.76
N ARG A 15 -13.41 8.32 -12.73
CA ARG A 15 -13.52 7.26 -11.71
C ARG A 15 -13.89 5.91 -12.31
N SER A 16 -14.73 5.89 -13.35
CA SER A 16 -15.10 4.65 -14.04
C SER A 16 -13.91 4.05 -14.78
N ALA A 17 -13.14 4.88 -15.51
CA ALA A 17 -11.94 4.43 -16.20
C ALA A 17 -10.88 3.89 -15.22
N PHE A 18 -10.72 4.55 -14.07
CA PHE A 18 -9.83 4.06 -13.02
C PHE A 18 -10.29 2.71 -12.48
N ALA A 19 -11.59 2.57 -12.17
CA ALA A 19 -12.16 1.33 -11.69
C ALA A 19 -11.99 0.16 -12.66
N GLU A 20 -12.25 0.38 -13.95
CA GLU A 20 -12.06 -0.66 -14.97
C GLU A 20 -10.59 -1.04 -15.12
N LYS A 21 -9.67 -0.06 -15.07
CA LYS A 21 -8.23 -0.37 -15.10
C LYS A 21 -7.78 -1.15 -13.88
N VAL A 22 -8.28 -0.83 -12.68
CA VAL A 22 -8.02 -1.61 -11.45
C VAL A 22 -8.49 -3.06 -11.61
N LYS A 23 -9.74 -3.27 -12.06
CA LYS A 23 -10.25 -4.62 -12.32
C LYS A 23 -9.35 -5.38 -13.30
N SER A 24 -8.98 -4.76 -14.42
CA SER A 24 -8.14 -5.38 -15.45
C SER A 24 -6.77 -5.80 -14.92
N ILE A 25 -6.10 -4.96 -14.12
CA ILE A 25 -4.79 -5.33 -13.56
C ILE A 25 -4.93 -6.39 -12.47
N CYS A 26 -5.99 -6.36 -11.66
CA CYS A 26 -6.24 -7.34 -10.61
C CYS A 26 -6.59 -8.71 -11.18
N GLU A 27 -7.35 -8.77 -12.28
CA GLU A 27 -7.62 -9.99 -13.04
C GLU A 27 -6.31 -10.62 -13.53
N LYS A 28 -5.42 -9.84 -14.15
CA LYS A 28 -4.10 -10.30 -14.59
C LYS A 28 -3.19 -10.79 -13.45
N LEU A 29 -3.38 -10.25 -12.25
CA LEU A 29 -2.64 -10.62 -11.05
C LEU A 29 -3.27 -11.78 -10.28
N ALA A 30 -4.51 -12.16 -10.63
CA ALA A 30 -5.38 -13.09 -9.90
C ALA A 30 -5.61 -12.68 -8.43
N ILE A 31 -5.93 -11.40 -8.19
CA ILE A 31 -6.22 -10.83 -6.86
C ILE A 31 -7.58 -10.13 -6.83
N ASN A 32 -8.17 -9.99 -5.65
CA ASN A 32 -9.42 -9.24 -5.47
C ASN A 32 -9.15 -7.72 -5.65
N PRO A 33 -9.86 -7.01 -6.55
CA PRO A 33 -9.68 -5.57 -6.74
C PRO A 33 -10.02 -4.73 -5.51
N ASN A 34 -10.91 -5.19 -4.63
CA ASN A 34 -11.22 -4.48 -3.40
C ASN A 34 -10.00 -4.39 -2.47
N TRP A 35 -9.14 -5.42 -2.44
CA TRP A 35 -7.89 -5.38 -1.67
C TRP A 35 -6.98 -4.25 -2.13
N LEU A 36 -6.79 -4.12 -3.46
CA LEU A 36 -5.96 -3.07 -4.02
C LEU A 36 -6.56 -1.67 -3.77
N MET A 37 -7.88 -1.54 -3.80
CA MET A 37 -8.56 -0.29 -3.46
C MET A 37 -8.32 0.14 -2.01
N VAL A 38 -8.37 -0.80 -1.05
CA VAL A 38 -8.06 -0.49 0.37
C VAL A 38 -6.59 -0.14 0.55
N VAL A 39 -5.67 -0.88 -0.08
CA VAL A 39 -4.24 -0.55 -0.03
C VAL A 39 -4.00 0.87 -0.55
N MET A 40 -4.55 1.23 -1.72
CA MET A 40 -4.40 2.58 -2.25
C MET A 40 -5.06 3.65 -1.37
N LEU A 41 -6.18 3.33 -0.71
CA LEU A 41 -6.82 4.23 0.26
C LEU A 41 -5.89 4.48 1.45
N HIS A 42 -5.31 3.44 2.03
CA HIS A 42 -4.42 3.55 3.17
C HIS A 42 -3.14 4.33 2.83
N GLU A 43 -2.52 3.99 1.71
CA GLU A 43 -1.23 4.57 1.31
C GLU A 43 -1.34 6.03 0.88
N SER A 44 -2.40 6.39 0.14
CA SER A 44 -2.46 7.69 -0.54
C SER A 44 -3.81 8.40 -0.47
N GLY A 45 -4.84 7.77 0.12
CA GLY A 45 -6.21 8.23 -0.06
C GLY A 45 -6.70 8.07 -1.51
N ILE A 46 -6.15 7.09 -2.25
CA ILE A 46 -6.41 6.89 -3.69
C ILE A 46 -6.05 8.14 -4.51
N ASN A 47 -4.93 8.78 -4.18
CA ASN A 47 -4.46 10.00 -4.81
C ASN A 47 -3.09 9.80 -5.45
N ALA A 48 -3.06 9.82 -6.79
CA ALA A 48 -1.82 9.70 -7.56
C ALA A 48 -0.81 10.83 -7.30
N GLN A 49 -1.24 11.98 -6.76
CA GLN A 49 -0.36 13.09 -6.41
C GLN A 49 0.02 13.12 -4.92
N ALA A 50 -0.37 12.11 -4.13
CA ALA A 50 0.04 12.03 -2.73
C ALA A 50 1.55 11.90 -2.61
N VAL A 51 2.15 12.70 -1.73
CA VAL A 51 3.58 12.63 -1.40
C VAL A 51 3.69 12.68 0.11
N ASN A 52 4.30 11.66 0.71
CA ASN A 52 4.53 11.61 2.14
C ASN A 52 5.24 12.90 2.61
N LYS A 53 4.81 13.42 3.77
CA LYS A 53 5.36 14.64 4.36
C LYS A 53 5.75 14.34 5.81
N GLN A 54 7.01 14.55 6.12
CA GLN A 54 7.54 14.46 7.48
C GLN A 54 7.99 15.84 7.98
N LYS A 55 8.23 15.94 9.29
CA LYS A 55 8.75 17.16 9.91
C LYS A 55 10.11 17.52 9.28
N GLY A 56 10.24 18.77 8.84
CA GLY A 56 11.46 19.29 8.20
C GLY A 56 11.48 19.14 6.67
N ASP A 57 10.50 18.46 6.07
CA ASP A 57 10.43 18.38 4.61
C ASP A 57 10.03 19.71 3.96
N HIS A 58 10.45 19.89 2.71
CA HIS A 58 10.06 21.03 1.88
C HIS A 58 8.52 21.13 1.74
N SER A 59 7.95 22.34 1.67
CA SER A 59 6.49 22.53 1.62
C SER A 59 5.87 22.13 0.27
N ASP A 60 6.61 22.31 -0.82
CA ASP A 60 6.20 21.87 -2.17
C ASP A 60 6.26 20.35 -2.35
N ALA A 61 5.16 19.75 -2.82
CA ALA A 61 5.03 18.31 -2.99
C ALA A 61 5.90 17.77 -4.14
N CYS A 62 6.05 18.53 -5.23
CA CYS A 62 6.88 18.12 -6.35
C CYS A 62 8.36 18.02 -5.93
N THR A 63 8.86 19.00 -5.16
CA THR A 63 10.21 18.96 -4.57
C THR A 63 10.36 17.77 -3.63
N ARG A 64 9.42 17.55 -2.69
CA ARG A 64 9.49 16.39 -1.77
C ARG A 64 9.47 15.05 -2.50
N SER A 65 8.75 14.95 -3.61
CA SER A 65 8.62 13.69 -4.35
C SER A 65 9.97 13.14 -4.81
N TYR A 66 11.02 13.97 -4.88
CA TYR A 66 12.37 13.49 -5.18
C TYR A 66 12.91 12.45 -4.18
N TYR A 67 12.53 12.55 -2.91
CA TYR A 67 13.09 11.73 -1.83
C TYR A 67 12.04 11.09 -0.91
N ARG A 68 10.75 11.36 -1.12
CA ARG A 68 9.64 10.80 -0.35
C ARG A 68 8.80 9.82 -1.17
N ALA A 69 8.12 8.96 -0.43
CA ALA A 69 7.13 8.03 -0.95
C ALA A 69 6.03 8.80 -1.72
N THR A 70 5.67 8.32 -2.91
CA THR A 70 4.84 9.08 -3.86
C THR A 70 3.80 8.20 -4.57
N GLY A 71 2.60 8.74 -4.78
CA GLY A 71 1.57 8.15 -5.65
C GLY A 71 0.70 7.11 -4.96
N LEU A 72 -0.07 6.37 -5.77
CA LEU A 72 -1.20 5.53 -5.35
C LEU A 72 -0.86 4.52 -4.25
N ILE A 73 0.33 3.93 -4.31
CA ILE A 73 0.84 2.96 -3.32
C ILE A 73 2.11 3.47 -2.61
N GLN A 74 2.34 4.79 -2.61
CA GLN A 74 3.50 5.43 -1.98
C GLN A 74 4.84 4.81 -2.43
N PHE A 75 5.08 4.77 -3.74
CA PHE A 75 6.33 4.28 -4.31
C PHE A 75 7.53 5.02 -3.70
N MET A 76 8.47 4.25 -3.14
CA MET A 76 9.76 4.79 -2.71
C MET A 76 10.66 5.11 -3.91
N PRO A 77 11.59 6.09 -3.80
CA PRO A 77 12.49 6.47 -4.91
C PRO A 77 13.25 5.27 -5.52
N THR A 78 13.77 4.37 -4.68
CA THR A 78 14.45 3.16 -5.14
C THR A 78 13.50 2.22 -5.89
N THR A 79 12.30 1.99 -5.39
CA THR A 79 11.26 1.18 -6.07
C THR A 79 10.90 1.77 -7.43
N ALA A 80 10.69 3.08 -7.51
CA ALA A 80 10.39 3.75 -8.78
C ALA A 80 11.52 3.56 -9.81
N MET A 81 12.78 3.67 -9.38
CA MET A 81 13.94 3.40 -10.22
C MET A 81 13.96 1.96 -10.75
N TRP A 82 13.73 0.96 -9.88
CA TRP A 82 13.64 -0.45 -10.29
C TRP A 82 12.51 -0.72 -11.28
N LEU A 83 11.44 0.06 -11.25
CA LEU A 83 10.32 -0.02 -12.20
C LEU A 83 10.58 0.76 -13.51
N GLY A 84 11.77 1.34 -13.69
CA GLY A 84 12.17 2.09 -14.87
C GLY A 84 11.58 3.51 -14.93
N THR A 85 11.33 4.13 -13.78
CA THR A 85 10.79 5.50 -13.67
C THR A 85 11.43 6.25 -12.51
N SER A 86 10.86 7.39 -12.12
CA SER A 86 11.21 8.11 -10.88
C SER A 86 9.94 8.52 -10.14
N THR A 87 10.05 8.80 -8.84
CA THR A 87 8.94 9.33 -8.04
C THR A 87 8.48 10.70 -8.54
N GLN A 88 9.37 11.53 -9.06
CA GLN A 88 8.98 12.77 -9.74
C GLN A 88 8.17 12.52 -11.02
N ALA A 89 8.54 11.52 -11.82
CA ALA A 89 7.77 11.15 -13.00
C ALA A 89 6.40 10.60 -12.59
N LEU A 90 6.34 9.74 -11.58
CA LEU A 90 5.10 9.23 -11.00
C LEU A 90 4.20 10.38 -10.50
N TYR A 91 4.74 11.34 -9.75
CA TYR A 91 3.99 12.51 -9.27
C TYR A 91 3.31 13.28 -10.43
N LYS A 92 3.98 13.37 -11.58
CA LYS A 92 3.46 14.05 -12.78
C LYS A 92 2.44 13.22 -13.56
N MET A 93 2.37 11.91 -13.34
CA MET A 93 1.42 11.01 -14.01
C MET A 93 0.00 11.20 -13.49
N ASN A 94 -0.96 10.91 -14.34
CA ASN A 94 -2.36 10.77 -13.96
C ASN A 94 -2.59 9.41 -13.25
N ASN A 95 -3.74 9.25 -12.60
CA ASN A 95 -4.03 8.04 -11.81
C ASN A 95 -4.07 6.76 -12.69
N LEU A 96 -4.51 6.86 -13.94
CA LEU A 96 -4.52 5.75 -14.89
C LEU A 96 -3.11 5.32 -15.27
N GLN A 97 -2.20 6.27 -15.54
CA GLN A 97 -0.81 6.00 -15.87
C GLN A 97 -0.08 5.34 -14.70
N GLN A 98 -0.34 5.78 -13.46
CA GLN A 98 0.26 5.14 -12.29
C GLN A 98 -0.21 3.69 -12.10
N LEU A 99 -1.43 3.33 -12.49
CA LEU A 99 -1.90 1.94 -12.41
C LEU A 99 -1.06 0.96 -13.24
N ASP A 100 -0.35 1.42 -14.29
CA ASP A 100 0.61 0.56 -15.02
C ASP A 100 1.82 0.21 -14.14
N TYR A 101 2.26 1.14 -13.30
CA TYR A 101 3.35 0.92 -12.34
C TYR A 101 2.90 0.13 -11.12
N VAL A 102 1.66 0.32 -10.68
CA VAL A 102 1.04 -0.54 -9.65
C VAL A 102 1.02 -1.99 -10.13
N TYR A 103 0.57 -2.25 -11.37
CA TYR A 103 0.64 -3.59 -11.95
C TYR A 103 2.06 -4.13 -12.01
N LYS A 104 3.03 -3.36 -12.54
CA LYS A 104 4.44 -3.79 -12.62
C LYS A 104 5.01 -4.14 -11.25
N TYR A 105 4.65 -3.38 -10.20
CA TYR A 105 5.12 -3.61 -8.84
C TYR A 105 4.61 -4.92 -8.25
N PHE A 106 3.32 -5.24 -8.43
CA PHE A 106 2.73 -6.47 -7.89
C PHE A 106 2.94 -7.71 -8.77
N LYS A 107 3.24 -7.55 -10.06
CA LYS A 107 3.43 -8.66 -11.01
C LYS A 107 4.38 -9.76 -10.53
N PRO A 108 5.56 -9.47 -9.93
CA PRO A 108 6.47 -10.52 -9.43
C PRO A 108 5.90 -11.37 -8.29
N TYR A 109 4.84 -10.90 -7.64
CA TYR A 109 4.17 -11.58 -6.53
C TYR A 109 2.87 -12.29 -6.96
N SER A 110 2.50 -12.23 -8.23
CA SER A 110 1.32 -12.93 -8.73
C SER A 110 1.40 -14.42 -8.40
N GLY A 111 0.28 -15.00 -7.99
CA GLY A 111 0.21 -16.37 -7.49
C GLY A 111 0.65 -16.57 -6.03
N ARG A 112 1.35 -15.60 -5.41
CA ARG A 112 1.73 -15.62 -3.98
C ARG A 112 0.80 -14.80 -3.09
N ILE A 113 0.01 -13.89 -3.66
CA ILE A 113 -0.97 -13.08 -2.94
C ILE A 113 -2.23 -13.92 -2.73
N LYS A 114 -2.51 -14.34 -1.48
CA LYS A 114 -3.66 -15.19 -1.15
C LYS A 114 -4.70 -14.50 -0.26
N SER A 115 -4.33 -13.35 0.30
CA SER A 115 -5.13 -12.61 1.27
C SER A 115 -4.96 -11.10 1.08
N TYR A 116 -5.86 -10.33 1.69
CA TYR A 116 -5.68 -8.87 1.79
C TYR A 116 -4.37 -8.53 2.54
N TYR A 117 -4.07 -9.30 3.58
CA TYR A 117 -2.86 -9.12 4.38
C TYR A 117 -1.58 -9.40 3.58
N ASP A 118 -1.57 -10.38 2.68
CA ASP A 118 -0.42 -10.61 1.79
C ASP A 118 -0.18 -9.42 0.86
N LEU A 119 -1.25 -8.88 0.26
CA LEU A 119 -1.15 -7.75 -0.65
C LEU A 119 -0.58 -6.52 0.06
N TYR A 120 -1.06 -6.22 1.27
CA TYR A 120 -0.50 -5.13 2.07
C TYR A 120 0.93 -5.41 2.52
N MET A 121 1.23 -6.63 2.95
CA MET A 121 2.58 -6.95 3.41
C MET A 121 3.62 -6.77 2.29
N ILE A 122 3.22 -6.91 1.02
CA ILE A 122 4.07 -6.52 -0.10
C ILE A 122 4.39 -5.02 -0.08
N THR A 123 3.43 -4.13 0.17
CA THR A 123 3.70 -2.67 0.17
C THR A 123 4.53 -2.24 1.38
N PHE A 124 4.31 -2.87 2.53
CA PHE A 124 5.03 -2.53 3.76
C PHE A 124 6.39 -3.24 3.89
N TRP A 125 6.42 -4.57 3.82
CA TRP A 125 7.62 -5.38 4.03
C TRP A 125 7.55 -6.73 3.30
N PRO A 126 7.88 -6.81 1.99
CA PRO A 126 7.67 -8.01 1.19
C PRO A 126 8.30 -9.30 1.74
N ALA A 127 9.39 -9.20 2.50
CA ALA A 127 10.06 -10.36 3.10
C ALA A 127 9.22 -11.03 4.21
N ALA A 128 8.19 -10.36 4.74
CA ALA A 128 7.32 -10.85 5.79
C ALA A 128 6.05 -11.56 5.27
N ILE A 129 5.85 -11.65 3.96
CA ILE A 129 4.72 -12.40 3.38
C ILE A 129 4.75 -13.86 3.84
N GLY A 130 3.61 -14.36 4.31
CA GLY A 130 3.45 -15.74 4.80
C GLY A 130 4.17 -16.04 6.12
N LYS A 131 4.74 -15.03 6.80
CA LYS A 131 5.32 -15.22 8.14
C LYS A 131 4.21 -15.27 9.20
N PRO A 132 4.43 -15.97 10.33
CA PRO A 132 3.48 -16.03 11.44
C PRO A 132 3.34 -14.67 12.12
N ASP A 133 2.25 -14.45 12.86
CA ASP A 133 1.94 -13.16 13.47
C ASP A 133 2.99 -12.68 14.48
N ASN A 134 3.68 -13.61 15.16
CA ASN A 134 4.76 -13.28 16.10
C ASN A 134 6.11 -12.96 15.42
N TYR A 135 6.18 -12.99 14.08
CA TYR A 135 7.40 -12.64 13.36
C TYR A 135 7.68 -11.14 13.50
N VAL A 136 8.86 -10.81 14.01
CA VAL A 136 9.35 -9.44 14.11
C VAL A 136 9.89 -8.97 12.77
N ILE A 137 9.37 -7.84 12.28
CA ILE A 137 9.73 -7.23 11.01
C ILE A 137 11.09 -6.53 11.16
N GLN A 138 12.09 -7.08 10.49
CA GLN A 138 13.45 -6.57 10.41
C GLN A 138 14.20 -7.22 9.23
N SER A 139 15.38 -6.69 8.89
CA SER A 139 16.31 -7.34 7.96
C SER A 139 17.73 -7.38 8.54
N SER A 140 18.65 -8.03 7.83
CA SER A 140 20.08 -7.98 8.14
C SER A 140 20.67 -6.57 8.12
N THR A 141 20.02 -5.62 7.43
CA THR A 141 20.49 -4.24 7.27
C THR A 141 19.64 -3.19 7.98
N ILE A 142 18.45 -3.56 8.46
CA ILE A 142 17.51 -2.65 9.14
C ILE A 142 17.01 -3.35 10.42
N PRO A 143 17.51 -2.94 11.60
CA PRO A 143 17.07 -3.47 12.89
C PRO A 143 15.59 -3.18 13.18
N ALA A 144 14.93 -4.06 13.95
CA ALA A 144 13.53 -3.89 14.33
C ALA A 144 13.21 -2.52 14.96
N SER A 145 14.11 -1.99 15.79
CA SER A 145 13.96 -0.66 16.42
C SER A 145 13.89 0.47 15.42
N VAL A 146 14.68 0.41 14.35
CA VAL A 146 14.66 1.40 13.27
C VAL A 146 13.36 1.30 12.46
N VAL A 147 12.84 0.07 12.27
CA VAL A 147 11.53 -0.13 11.62
C VAL A 147 10.42 0.50 12.48
N ALA A 148 10.41 0.25 13.79
CA ALA A 148 9.44 0.81 14.73
C ALA A 148 9.50 2.35 14.81
N GLU A 149 10.71 2.91 14.92
CA GLU A 149 10.93 4.37 14.98
C GLU A 149 10.38 5.07 13.73
N ARG A 150 10.54 4.46 12.55
CA ARG A 150 10.06 5.01 11.28
C ARG A 150 8.56 4.83 11.07
N ASN A 151 7.95 3.88 11.76
CA ASN A 151 6.53 3.51 11.61
C ASN A 151 5.84 3.43 12.98
N PRO A 152 5.84 4.51 13.78
CA PRO A 152 5.38 4.45 15.16
C PRO A 152 3.89 4.11 15.31
N SER A 153 3.10 4.25 14.24
CA SER A 153 1.69 3.83 14.24
C SER A 153 1.50 2.31 14.18
N LEU A 154 2.52 1.56 13.78
CA LEU A 154 2.50 0.10 13.66
C LEU A 154 3.05 -0.62 14.90
N ASP A 155 3.82 0.06 15.76
CA ASP A 155 4.29 -0.43 17.05
C ASP A 155 3.20 -0.16 18.11
N ILE A 156 2.23 -1.06 18.22
CA ILE A 156 0.99 -0.84 18.97
C ILE A 156 1.28 -0.88 20.48
N ASN A 157 2.12 -1.81 20.91
CA ASN A 157 2.48 -1.99 22.32
C ASN A 157 3.64 -1.08 22.77
N ARG A 158 4.31 -0.38 21.83
CA ARG A 158 5.44 0.53 22.05
C ARG A 158 6.67 -0.15 22.63
N ASP A 159 6.94 -1.40 22.23
CA ASP A 159 8.09 -2.17 22.67
C ASP A 159 9.35 -1.95 21.79
N GLY A 160 9.24 -1.10 20.78
CA GLY A 160 10.32 -0.79 19.84
C GLY A 160 10.49 -1.84 18.76
N LYS A 161 9.48 -2.68 18.50
CA LYS A 161 9.44 -3.66 17.41
C LYS A 161 8.07 -3.64 16.77
N ILE A 162 7.99 -4.15 15.54
CA ILE A 162 6.72 -4.33 14.84
C ILE A 162 6.64 -5.79 14.45
N THR A 163 5.55 -6.44 14.84
CA THR A 163 5.23 -7.80 14.43
C THR A 163 4.30 -7.83 13.22
N VAL A 164 4.24 -8.98 12.53
CA VAL A 164 3.24 -9.21 11.48
C VAL A 164 1.82 -9.08 12.03
N GLY A 165 1.57 -9.56 13.25
CA GLY A 165 0.28 -9.44 13.92
C GLY A 165 -0.14 -7.98 14.13
N GLU A 166 0.76 -7.13 14.63
CA GLU A 166 0.48 -5.70 14.79
C GLU A 166 0.23 -5.00 13.46
N ALA A 167 1.02 -5.31 12.44
CA ALA A 167 0.79 -4.80 11.10
C ALA A 167 -0.61 -5.19 10.57
N LYS A 168 -1.03 -6.44 10.76
CA LYS A 168 -2.39 -6.91 10.40
C LYS A 168 -3.49 -6.18 11.18
N GLN A 169 -3.29 -5.89 12.47
CA GLN A 169 -4.26 -5.14 13.26
C GLN A 169 -4.46 -3.71 12.75
N ILE A 170 -3.39 -3.02 12.37
CA ILE A 170 -3.53 -1.68 11.75
C ILE A 170 -4.21 -1.80 10.38
N MET A 171 -3.94 -2.86 9.63
CA MET A 171 -4.58 -3.07 8.33
C MET A 171 -6.05 -3.40 8.39
N LEU A 172 -6.48 -4.12 9.41
CA LEU A 172 -7.89 -4.32 9.67
C LEU A 172 -8.58 -2.97 9.89
N LYS A 173 -7.98 -2.08 10.70
CA LYS A 173 -8.51 -0.75 10.99
C LYS A 173 -8.52 0.19 9.78
N ALA A 174 -7.69 -0.09 8.77
CA ALA A 174 -7.66 0.68 7.53
C ALA A 174 -8.86 0.37 6.60
N ILE A 175 -9.55 -0.76 6.80
CA ILE A 175 -10.75 -1.11 6.04
C ILE A 175 -11.95 -0.33 6.62
N PRO A 176 -12.66 0.49 5.83
CA PRO A 176 -13.91 1.08 6.30
C PRO A 176 -14.90 -0.03 6.69
N VAL A 177 -15.54 0.12 7.85
CA VAL A 177 -16.32 -0.95 8.51
C VAL A 177 -17.39 -1.52 7.58
N GLU A 178 -18.00 -0.68 6.74
CA GLU A 178 -19.02 -1.07 5.77
C GLU A 178 -18.52 -2.04 4.69
N PHE A 179 -17.20 -2.10 4.44
CA PHE A 179 -16.57 -2.93 3.41
C PHE A 179 -15.81 -4.14 3.97
N LEU A 180 -15.89 -4.42 5.27
CA LEU A 180 -15.17 -5.56 5.88
C LEU A 180 -15.50 -6.89 5.18
N ASN A 181 -16.77 -7.12 4.82
CA ASN A 181 -17.22 -8.34 4.14
C ASN A 181 -16.82 -8.39 2.65
N ASP A 182 -16.52 -7.25 2.04
CA ASP A 182 -16.05 -7.15 0.65
C ASP A 182 -14.54 -7.40 0.50
N VAL A 183 -13.82 -7.34 1.63
CA VAL A 183 -12.35 -7.36 1.70
C VAL A 183 -11.85 -8.64 2.38
N LEU A 184 -12.42 -9.03 3.52
CA LEU A 184 -11.92 -10.16 4.31
C LEU A 184 -12.75 -11.42 4.07
N SER A 185 -12.06 -12.55 3.91
CA SER A 185 -12.65 -13.89 4.05
C SER A 185 -13.07 -14.17 5.49
N ASP A 186 -13.91 -15.18 5.69
CA ASP A 186 -14.39 -15.54 7.03
C ASP A 186 -13.27 -16.04 7.95
N ASP A 187 -12.22 -16.63 7.39
CA ASP A 187 -11.04 -17.06 8.17
C ASP A 187 -10.17 -15.88 8.59
N GLU A 188 -10.01 -14.87 7.71
CA GLU A 188 -9.30 -13.64 8.05
C GLU A 188 -10.00 -12.88 9.19
N LYS A 189 -11.33 -12.81 9.19
CA LYS A 189 -12.12 -12.17 10.26
C LYS A 189 -11.89 -12.78 11.64
N LYS A 190 -11.72 -14.11 11.71
CA LYS A 190 -11.47 -14.83 12.97
C LYS A 190 -10.05 -14.57 13.50
N SER A 191 -9.07 -14.53 12.60
CA SER A 191 -7.67 -14.28 12.97
C SER A 191 -7.40 -12.86 13.50
N SER A 192 -8.25 -11.90 13.13
CA SER A 192 -8.15 -10.51 13.62
C SER A 192 -8.71 -10.25 15.03
N GLY A 193 -9.42 -11.22 15.63
CA GLY A 193 -10.10 -11.08 16.92
C GLY A 193 -9.47 -11.83 18.08
N SER A 194 -8.27 -12.42 17.90
CA SER A 194 -7.56 -13.21 18.91
C SER A 194 -6.42 -12.42 19.56
#